data_AF-A0A380WVC5-F1
#
_entry.id   AF-A0A380WVC5-F1
#
_cell.length_a   1.000
_cell.length_b   1.000
_cell.length_c   1.000
_cell.angle_alpha   90.00
_cell.angle_beta   90.00
_cell.angle_gamma   90.00
#
_symmetry.space_group_name_H-M   'P 1'
#
loop_
_entity.id
_entity.type
_entity.pdbx_description
1 polymer ?
#
loop_
_entity_poly.entity_id
_entity_poly.type
_entity_poly.pdbx_seq_one_letter_code
_entity_poly.pdbx_strand_id
1 'polypeptide(L)'
;MNKEDFLKKLDDNKKIIEKKISTYYDKDYKLAEALFYAMDSGKRIRANLYFETLKMLDHQISELDVDFALAIEMVHAYSLVHDDLPAMDNDDFRRGKPSMHKKFGEDIAILAGDALLNEASFLIFDIANKNPTYIKAGRYLFNHTGYKGMIDGQVLDLRHPKTYDKDYLLNVYDKKTSDLFKACIVSAALISQVDEKSTEILEDYAYNLGLAYQIQDDLLENTYKDELNILNVMAKTDAIYLLDIINAKARENILQFKKNDFLLFLVDYLSVREK
;
A
#
# COMPACT_ATOMS: atom_id res chain seq x y z
N MET A 1 13.71 9.30 15.99
CA MET A 1 12.38 9.78 16.45
C MET A 1 11.80 8.87 17.54
N ASN A 2 10.94 9.37 18.44
CA ASN A 2 10.23 8.56 19.45
C ASN A 2 8.84 8.09 18.95
N LYS A 3 8.20 7.16 19.67
CA LYS A 3 6.89 6.59 19.27
C LYS A 3 5.77 7.62 19.22
N GLU A 4 5.74 8.59 20.13
CA GLU A 4 4.69 9.61 20.19
C GLU A 4 4.74 10.54 18.97
N ASP A 5 5.93 11.03 18.62
CA ASP A 5 6.16 11.86 17.44
C ASP A 5 5.79 11.13 16.14
N PHE A 6 6.14 9.84 16.06
CA PHE A 6 5.78 8.99 14.92
C PHE A 6 4.27 8.84 14.77
N LEU A 7 3.56 8.51 15.85
CA LEU A 7 2.10 8.36 15.83
C LEU A 7 1.41 9.68 15.51
N LYS A 8 1.92 10.80 16.02
CA LYS A 8 1.41 12.13 15.69
C LYS A 8 1.55 12.43 14.20
N LYS A 9 2.72 12.19 13.61
CA LYS A 9 2.91 12.36 12.15
C LYS A 9 1.98 11.48 11.32
N LEU A 10 1.81 10.23 11.74
CA LEU A 10 0.92 9.27 11.08
C LEU A 10 -0.53 9.77 11.08
N ASP A 11 -1.00 10.31 12.20
CA ASP A 11 -2.33 10.89 12.36
C ASP A 11 -2.50 12.22 11.60
N ASP A 12 -1.48 13.09 11.63
CA ASP A 12 -1.50 14.37 10.90
C ASP A 12 -1.63 14.14 9.38
N ASN A 13 -0.86 13.21 8.81
CA ASN A 13 -0.97 12.83 7.40
C ASN A 13 -2.32 12.18 7.07
N LYS A 14 -2.82 11.33 7.96
CA LYS A 14 -4.14 10.70 7.82
C LYS A 14 -5.25 11.75 7.71
N LYS A 15 -5.25 12.78 8.56
CA LYS A 15 -6.26 13.86 8.54
C LYS A 15 -6.30 14.62 7.23
N ILE A 16 -5.14 14.81 6.57
CA ILE A 16 -5.08 15.47 5.25
C ILE A 16 -5.91 14.68 4.24
N ILE A 17 -5.73 13.36 4.19
CA ILE A 17 -6.47 12.47 3.27
C ILE A 17 -7.94 12.37 3.65
N GLU A 18 -8.27 12.22 4.93
CA GLU A 18 -9.66 12.15 5.39
C GLU A 18 -10.44 13.41 5.05
N LYS A 19 -9.83 14.58 5.24
CA LYS A 19 -10.40 15.86 4.80
C LYS A 19 -10.64 15.86 3.30
N LYS A 20 -9.67 15.41 2.50
CA LYS A 20 -9.81 15.36 1.04
C LYS A 20 -10.95 14.43 0.61
N ILE A 21 -10.98 13.20 1.12
CA ILE A 21 -12.04 12.21 0.87
C ILE A 21 -13.41 12.84 1.16
N SER A 22 -13.59 13.48 2.33
CA SER A 22 -14.87 14.05 2.78
C SER A 22 -15.48 15.10 1.84
N THR A 23 -14.68 15.63 0.91
CA THR A 23 -15.09 16.67 -0.05
C THR A 23 -14.99 16.24 -1.51
N TYR A 24 -14.51 15.01 -1.78
CA TYR A 24 -14.22 14.55 -3.13
C TYR A 24 -15.47 14.11 -3.90
N TYR A 25 -16.32 13.28 -3.27
CA TYR A 25 -17.53 12.77 -3.90
C TYR A 25 -18.75 13.66 -3.59
N ASP A 26 -19.61 13.84 -4.59
CA ASP A 26 -20.94 14.39 -4.38
C ASP A 26 -21.75 13.46 -3.47
N LYS A 27 -22.38 14.01 -2.44
CA LYS A 27 -23.18 13.25 -1.48
C LYS A 27 -24.46 12.68 -2.10
N ASP A 28 -24.94 13.29 -3.18
CA ASP A 28 -26.14 12.85 -3.88
C ASP A 28 -25.84 11.76 -4.94
N TYR A 29 -24.56 11.43 -5.16
CA TYR A 29 -24.18 10.35 -6.05
C TYR A 29 -24.63 8.98 -5.50
N LYS A 30 -25.22 8.15 -6.36
CA LYS A 30 -25.85 6.87 -5.96
C LYS A 30 -24.88 5.89 -5.28
N LEU A 31 -23.59 5.94 -5.60
CA LEU A 31 -22.57 5.10 -4.97
C LEU A 31 -21.79 5.83 -3.86
N ALA A 32 -22.14 7.07 -3.51
CA ALA A 32 -21.37 7.87 -2.56
C ALA A 32 -21.17 7.15 -1.22
N GLU A 33 -22.24 6.60 -0.63
CA GLU A 33 -22.12 5.87 0.64
C GLU A 33 -21.16 4.68 0.53
N ALA A 34 -21.26 3.89 -0.54
CA ALA A 34 -20.40 2.75 -0.81
C ALA A 34 -18.94 3.17 -0.98
N LEU A 35 -18.67 4.24 -1.71
CA LEU A 35 -17.33 4.78 -1.92
C LEU A 35 -16.72 5.34 -0.64
N PHE A 36 -17.49 6.09 0.15
CA PHE A 36 -17.03 6.57 1.46
C PHE A 36 -16.73 5.41 2.41
N TYR A 37 -17.56 4.37 2.40
CA TYR A 37 -17.35 3.19 3.22
C TYR A 37 -16.11 2.39 2.80
N ALA A 38 -15.92 2.16 1.49
CA ALA A 38 -14.73 1.49 0.96
C ALA A 38 -13.45 2.27 1.27
N MET A 39 -13.54 3.60 1.19
CA MET A 39 -12.43 4.50 1.49
C MET A 39 -12.20 4.69 2.98
N ASP A 40 -13.01 4.15 3.89
CA ASP A 40 -12.81 4.20 5.35
C ASP A 40 -11.65 3.26 5.77
N SER A 41 -10.43 3.74 5.55
CA SER A 41 -9.21 2.97 5.72
C SER A 41 -8.43 3.38 6.98
N GLY A 42 -7.80 2.40 7.63
CA GLY A 42 -7.26 2.49 8.98
C GLY A 42 -6.14 3.52 9.17
N LYS A 43 -4.89 3.08 9.05
CA LYS A 43 -3.70 3.90 9.37
C LYS A 43 -3.15 4.71 8.18
N ARG A 44 -3.72 4.56 6.98
CA ARG A 44 -3.26 5.24 5.74
C ARG A 44 -1.74 5.09 5.51
N ILE A 45 -1.22 3.88 5.67
CA ILE A 45 0.23 3.64 5.58
C ILE A 45 0.77 4.05 4.21
N ARG A 46 0.02 3.81 3.13
CA ARG A 46 0.42 4.11 1.76
C ARG A 46 0.52 5.61 1.51
N ALA A 47 -0.49 6.40 1.90
CA ALA A 47 -0.38 7.85 1.88
C ALA A 47 0.75 8.38 2.79
N ASN A 48 0.98 7.76 3.95
CA ASN A 48 2.09 8.13 4.84
C ASN A 48 3.46 7.88 4.21
N LEU A 49 3.64 6.74 3.53
CA LEU A 49 4.86 6.45 2.76
C LEU A 49 5.11 7.56 1.73
N TYR A 50 4.10 7.89 0.94
CA TYR A 50 4.20 8.95 -0.07
C TYR A 50 4.58 10.31 0.54
N PHE A 51 3.83 10.79 1.55
CA PHE A 51 4.07 12.11 2.14
C PHE A 51 5.40 12.20 2.90
N GLU A 52 5.76 11.19 3.67
CA GLU A 52 7.02 11.24 4.43
C GLU A 52 8.23 11.05 3.53
N THR A 53 8.10 10.34 2.40
CA THR A 53 9.13 10.35 1.34
C THR A 53 9.27 11.74 0.71
N LEU A 54 8.18 12.42 0.33
CA LEU A 54 8.25 13.81 -0.18
C LEU A 54 8.96 14.75 0.82
N LYS A 55 8.56 14.70 2.10
CA LYS A 55 9.17 15.53 3.16
C LYS A 55 10.64 15.21 3.40
N MET A 56 11.01 13.93 3.31
CA MET A 56 12.40 13.48 3.44
C MET A 56 13.28 14.04 2.30
N LEU A 57 12.70 14.15 1.10
CA LEU A 57 13.34 14.69 -0.10
C LEU A 57 13.25 16.23 -0.21
N ASP A 58 12.90 16.92 0.88
CA ASP A 58 12.74 18.37 0.93
C ASP A 58 11.69 18.95 -0.04
N HIS A 59 10.76 18.11 -0.53
CA HIS A 59 9.65 18.53 -1.39
C HIS A 59 8.53 19.17 -0.56
N GLN A 60 8.08 20.35 -0.99
CA GLN A 60 6.95 21.04 -0.37
C GLN A 60 5.63 20.44 -0.86
N ILE A 61 4.85 19.87 0.05
CA ILE A 61 3.56 19.25 -0.25
C ILE A 61 2.59 20.32 -0.80
N SER A 62 2.13 20.08 -2.02
CA SER A 62 1.11 20.87 -2.71
C SER A 62 -0.25 20.16 -2.70
N GLU A 63 -1.31 20.83 -3.16
CA GLU A 63 -2.61 20.18 -3.35
C GLU A 63 -2.57 19.04 -4.38
N LEU A 64 -1.69 19.12 -5.39
CA LEU A 64 -1.50 18.05 -6.36
C LEU A 64 -0.89 16.80 -5.72
N ASP A 65 -0.03 16.96 -4.71
CA ASP A 65 0.52 15.84 -3.94
C ASP A 65 -0.56 15.17 -3.08
N VAL A 66 -1.49 15.96 -2.53
CA VAL A 66 -2.64 15.43 -1.78
C VAL A 66 -3.57 14.66 -2.71
N ASP A 67 -3.82 15.17 -3.91
CA ASP A 67 -4.61 14.48 -4.94
C ASP A 67 -3.93 13.16 -5.37
N PHE A 68 -2.61 13.16 -5.54
CA PHE A 68 -1.86 11.95 -5.88
C PHE A 68 -1.94 10.90 -4.76
N ALA A 69 -1.79 11.32 -3.51
CA ALA A 69 -1.93 10.44 -2.34
C ALA A 69 -3.35 9.87 -2.21
N LEU A 70 -4.38 10.66 -2.57
CA LEU A 70 -5.76 10.16 -2.66
C LEU A 70 -5.89 9.08 -3.74
N ALA A 71 -5.31 9.29 -4.92
CA ALA A 71 -5.32 8.28 -5.99
C ALA A 71 -4.66 6.96 -5.55
N ILE A 72 -3.54 7.02 -4.81
CA ILE A 72 -2.90 5.83 -4.20
C ILE A 72 -3.88 5.11 -3.26
N GLU A 73 -4.57 5.85 -2.38
CA GLU A 73 -5.50 5.25 -1.42
C GLU A 73 -6.76 4.70 -2.12
N MET A 74 -7.21 5.28 -3.23
CA MET A 74 -8.27 4.72 -4.08
C MET A 74 -7.82 3.40 -4.72
N VAL A 75 -6.58 3.35 -5.23
CA VAL A 75 -5.96 2.12 -5.75
C VAL A 75 -5.91 1.03 -4.68
N HIS A 76 -5.53 1.38 -3.46
CA HIS A 76 -5.56 0.44 -2.35
C HIS A 76 -6.97 0.00 -1.98
N ALA A 77 -7.92 0.94 -1.90
CA ALA A 77 -9.27 0.65 -1.48
C ALA A 77 -9.97 -0.29 -2.45
N TYR A 78 -9.87 -0.06 -3.77
CA TYR A 78 -10.51 -0.97 -4.74
C TYR A 78 -9.99 -2.40 -4.58
N SER A 79 -8.68 -2.56 -4.36
CA SER A 79 -8.09 -3.90 -4.27
C SER A 79 -8.72 -4.67 -3.11
N LEU A 80 -8.86 -4.02 -1.96
CA LEU A 80 -9.52 -4.63 -0.79
C LEU A 80 -11.01 -4.93 -1.04
N VAL A 81 -11.73 -4.02 -1.71
CA VAL A 81 -13.16 -4.23 -2.01
C VAL A 81 -13.35 -5.45 -2.89
N HIS A 82 -12.49 -5.62 -3.89
CA HIS A 82 -12.53 -6.75 -4.81
C HIS A 82 -12.04 -8.03 -4.12
N ASP A 83 -10.90 -8.00 -3.42
CA ASP A 83 -10.36 -9.15 -2.69
C ASP A 83 -11.40 -9.76 -1.72
N ASP A 84 -12.21 -8.93 -1.06
CA ASP A 84 -13.26 -9.39 -0.13
C ASP A 84 -14.41 -10.17 -0.79
N LEU A 85 -14.57 -10.16 -2.13
CA LEU A 85 -15.72 -10.77 -2.79
C LEU A 85 -15.75 -12.31 -2.61
N PRO A 86 -16.93 -12.95 -2.69
CA PRO A 86 -17.06 -14.40 -2.56
C PRO A 86 -16.25 -15.24 -3.55
N ALA A 87 -15.91 -14.65 -4.70
CA ALA A 87 -15.10 -15.30 -5.73
C ALA A 87 -13.57 -15.21 -5.48
N MET A 88 -13.15 -14.48 -4.44
CA MET A 88 -11.76 -14.27 -4.04
C MET A 88 -11.57 -14.73 -2.58
N ASP A 89 -11.26 -13.83 -1.65
CA ASP A 89 -10.96 -14.19 -0.26
C ASP A 89 -12.25 -14.52 0.52
N ASN A 90 -13.42 -14.08 0.03
CA ASN A 90 -14.73 -14.32 0.64
C ASN A 90 -14.80 -13.87 2.11
N ASP A 91 -14.16 -12.74 2.41
CA ASP A 91 -14.11 -12.16 3.75
C ASP A 91 -15.44 -11.49 4.11
N ASP A 92 -16.10 -12.01 5.15
CA ASP A 92 -17.34 -11.41 5.68
C ASP A 92 -17.09 -10.09 6.43
N PHE A 93 -15.88 -9.91 6.97
CA PHE A 93 -15.52 -8.78 7.82
C PHE A 93 -14.13 -8.25 7.51
N ARG A 94 -13.99 -6.92 7.50
CA ARG A 94 -12.71 -6.22 7.40
C ARG A 94 -12.58 -5.21 8.52
N ARG A 95 -11.52 -5.35 9.33
CA ARG A 95 -11.22 -4.46 10.48
C ARG A 95 -12.40 -4.30 11.46
N GLY A 96 -13.10 -5.41 11.74
CA GLY A 96 -14.24 -5.44 12.66
C GLY A 96 -15.54 -4.84 12.10
N LYS A 97 -15.59 -4.48 10.81
CA LYS A 97 -16.80 -4.03 10.11
C LYS A 97 -17.18 -5.04 9.02
N PRO A 98 -18.47 -5.13 8.62
CA PRO A 98 -18.86 -5.95 7.46
C PRO A 98 -18.08 -5.54 6.21
N SER A 99 -17.65 -6.49 5.40
CA SER A 99 -17.04 -6.19 4.10
C SER A 99 -18.07 -5.53 3.15
N MET A 100 -17.58 -4.98 2.05
CA MET A 100 -18.41 -4.23 1.09
C MET A 100 -19.58 -5.07 0.57
N HIS A 101 -19.30 -6.29 0.14
CA HIS A 101 -20.31 -7.17 -0.45
C HIS A 101 -21.35 -7.63 0.58
N LYS A 102 -20.96 -7.75 1.85
CA LYS A 102 -21.90 -8.07 2.94
C LYS A 102 -22.80 -6.91 3.30
N LYS A 103 -22.31 -5.67 3.24
CA LYS A 103 -23.10 -4.50 3.57
C LYS A 103 -24.01 -4.06 2.42
N PHE A 104 -23.48 -4.05 1.19
CA PHE A 104 -24.14 -3.41 0.05
C PHE A 104 -24.52 -4.36 -1.08
N GLY A 105 -24.13 -5.63 -1.03
CA GLY A 105 -24.28 -6.58 -2.13
C GLY A 105 -23.04 -6.64 -3.03
N GLU A 106 -22.86 -7.78 -3.71
CA GLU A 106 -21.73 -8.02 -4.62
C GLU A 106 -21.74 -7.05 -5.81
N ASP A 107 -22.92 -6.74 -6.35
CA ASP A 107 -23.10 -5.79 -7.45
C ASP A 107 -22.57 -4.40 -7.11
N ILE A 108 -22.93 -3.87 -5.95
CA ILE A 108 -22.45 -2.57 -5.47
C ILE A 108 -20.96 -2.63 -5.11
N ALA A 109 -20.49 -3.73 -4.51
CA ALA A 109 -19.07 -3.88 -4.20
C ALA A 109 -18.19 -3.88 -5.47
N ILE A 110 -18.58 -4.63 -6.50
CA ILE A 110 -17.89 -4.66 -7.80
C ILE A 110 -17.84 -3.25 -8.39
N LEU A 111 -18.99 -2.58 -8.52
CA LEU A 111 -19.09 -1.24 -9.09
C LEU A 111 -18.33 -0.18 -8.28
N ALA A 112 -18.28 -0.31 -6.95
CA ALA A 112 -17.50 0.59 -6.10
C ALA A 112 -16.00 0.42 -6.34
N GLY A 113 -15.50 -0.81 -6.46
CA GLY A 113 -14.10 -1.06 -6.81
C GLY A 113 -13.75 -0.53 -8.21
N ASP A 114 -14.60 -0.78 -9.20
CA ASP A 114 -14.42 -0.27 -10.57
C ASP A 114 -14.37 1.26 -10.60
N ALA A 115 -15.28 1.91 -9.87
CA ALA A 115 -15.31 3.36 -9.74
C ALA A 115 -14.03 3.89 -9.09
N LEU A 116 -13.56 3.29 -7.99
CA LEU A 116 -12.34 3.71 -7.29
C LEU A 116 -11.10 3.63 -8.20
N LEU A 117 -10.93 2.53 -8.93
CA LEU A 117 -9.81 2.38 -9.87
C LEU A 117 -9.88 3.42 -11.00
N ASN A 118 -11.07 3.64 -11.56
CA ASN A 118 -11.26 4.63 -12.63
C ASN A 118 -11.02 6.06 -12.14
N GLU A 119 -11.58 6.44 -10.98
CA GLU A 119 -11.39 7.76 -10.37
C GLU A 119 -9.92 8.02 -10.01
N ALA A 120 -9.20 7.00 -9.52
CA ALA A 120 -7.75 7.12 -9.31
C ALA A 120 -7.05 7.51 -10.62
N SER A 121 -7.37 6.85 -11.73
CA SER A 121 -6.75 7.13 -13.04
C SER A 121 -7.12 8.51 -13.56
N PHE A 122 -8.40 8.90 -13.44
CA PHE A 122 -8.88 10.22 -13.81
C PHE A 122 -8.15 11.32 -13.04
N LEU A 123 -8.01 11.15 -11.72
CA LEU A 123 -7.31 12.11 -10.86
C LEU A 123 -5.83 12.26 -11.25
N ILE A 124 -5.15 11.15 -11.55
CA ILE A 124 -3.78 11.18 -12.06
C ILE A 124 -3.67 11.96 -13.38
N PHE A 125 -4.61 11.79 -14.31
CA PHE A 125 -4.60 12.55 -15.56
C PHE A 125 -4.89 14.04 -15.35
N ASP A 126 -5.81 14.40 -14.45
CA ASP A 126 -6.09 15.80 -14.13
C ASP A 126 -4.88 16.48 -13.46
N ILE A 127 -4.20 15.79 -12.54
CA ILE A 127 -2.93 16.24 -11.96
C ILE A 127 -1.88 16.44 -13.06
N ALA A 128 -1.70 15.46 -13.96
CA ALA A 128 -0.71 15.53 -15.02
C ALA A 128 -1.01 16.64 -16.04
N ASN A 129 -2.28 16.96 -16.27
CA ASN A 129 -2.70 18.07 -17.11
C ASN A 129 -2.31 19.44 -16.50
N LYS A 130 -2.38 19.56 -15.17
CA LYS A 130 -1.94 20.76 -14.43
C LYS A 130 -0.42 20.83 -14.31
N ASN A 131 0.23 19.69 -14.09
CA ASN A 131 1.68 19.58 -13.99
C ASN A 131 2.18 18.26 -14.61
N PRO A 132 2.78 18.32 -15.82
CA PRO A 132 3.25 17.13 -16.53
C PRO A 132 4.33 16.32 -15.81
N THR A 133 5.01 16.85 -14.77
CA THR A 133 6.02 16.08 -14.02
C THR A 133 5.44 14.84 -13.34
N TYR A 134 4.15 14.86 -13.02
CA TYR A 134 3.45 13.76 -12.34
C TYR A 134 3.15 12.56 -13.25
N ILE A 135 3.22 12.70 -14.59
CA ILE A 135 2.85 11.61 -15.50
C ILE A 135 3.75 10.38 -15.33
N LYS A 136 5.04 10.58 -15.01
CA LYS A 136 5.97 9.48 -14.76
C LYS A 136 5.59 8.71 -13.49
N ALA A 137 5.25 9.43 -12.43
CA ALA A 137 4.77 8.85 -11.17
C ALA A 137 3.45 8.10 -11.37
N GLY A 138 2.48 8.71 -12.06
CA GLY A 138 1.21 8.06 -12.40
C GLY A 138 1.38 6.78 -13.22
N ARG A 139 2.24 6.81 -14.24
CA ARG A 139 2.59 5.62 -15.01
C ARG A 139 3.26 4.55 -14.14
N TYR A 140 4.16 4.94 -13.24
CA TYR A 140 4.82 4.00 -12.33
C TYR A 140 3.80 3.32 -11.41
N LEU A 141 2.88 4.10 -10.80
CA LEU A 141 1.79 3.58 -9.98
C LEU A 141 0.94 2.53 -10.71
N PHE A 142 0.42 2.85 -11.90
CA PHE A 142 -0.43 1.91 -12.64
C PHE A 142 0.34 0.74 -13.25
N ASN A 143 1.63 0.88 -13.53
CA ASN A 143 2.44 -0.26 -13.96
C ASN A 143 2.64 -1.29 -12.84
N HIS A 144 2.82 -0.82 -11.60
CA HIS A 144 3.02 -1.68 -10.42
C HIS A 144 1.70 -2.17 -9.80
N THR A 145 0.58 -1.56 -10.14
CA THR A 145 -0.74 -2.00 -9.63
C THR A 145 -1.61 -2.67 -10.68
N GLY A 146 -1.16 -2.69 -11.93
CA GLY A 146 -1.83 -3.35 -13.05
C GLY A 146 -1.47 -4.84 -13.19
N TYR A 147 -1.70 -5.38 -14.38
CA TYR A 147 -1.62 -6.82 -14.69
C TYR A 147 -0.23 -7.48 -14.55
N LYS A 148 0.85 -6.70 -14.42
CA LYS A 148 2.22 -7.18 -14.17
C LYS A 148 2.72 -6.93 -12.74
N GLY A 149 1.85 -6.35 -11.91
CA GLY A 149 2.17 -6.02 -10.54
C GLY A 149 1.12 -6.59 -9.59
N MET A 150 0.46 -5.73 -8.81
CA MET A 150 -0.51 -6.13 -7.79
C MET A 150 -1.56 -7.14 -8.26
N ILE A 151 -2.13 -6.96 -9.46
CA ILE A 151 -3.11 -7.92 -10.02
C ILE A 151 -2.46 -9.27 -10.31
N ASP A 152 -1.22 -9.30 -10.82
CA ASP A 152 -0.48 -10.55 -11.03
C ASP A 152 -0.21 -11.25 -9.69
N GLY A 153 0.16 -10.48 -8.67
CA GLY A 153 0.31 -10.98 -7.30
C GLY A 153 -0.97 -11.64 -6.78
N GLN A 154 -2.13 -11.02 -7.00
CA GLN A 154 -3.42 -11.60 -6.61
C GLN A 154 -3.75 -12.87 -7.42
N VAL A 155 -3.41 -12.92 -8.71
CA VAL A 155 -3.57 -14.14 -9.52
C VAL A 155 -2.69 -15.27 -9.01
N LEU A 156 -1.42 -14.98 -8.69
CA LEU A 156 -0.47 -15.96 -8.16
C LEU A 156 -0.90 -16.45 -6.78
N ASP A 157 -1.49 -15.59 -5.95
CA ASP A 157 -2.04 -15.99 -4.65
C ASP A 157 -3.23 -16.93 -4.84
N LEU A 158 -4.27 -16.52 -5.58
CA LEU A 158 -5.48 -17.33 -5.81
C LEU A 158 -5.23 -18.64 -6.57
N ARG A 159 -4.18 -18.70 -7.40
CA ARG A 159 -3.85 -19.85 -8.25
C ARG A 159 -2.57 -20.56 -7.81
N HIS A 160 -2.19 -20.41 -6.55
CA HIS A 160 -0.96 -20.99 -6.03
C HIS A 160 -0.94 -22.53 -6.20
N PRO A 161 0.24 -23.13 -6.46
CA PRO A 161 0.36 -24.58 -6.48
C PRO A 161 0.19 -25.15 -5.06
N LYS A 162 -0.24 -26.42 -4.97
CA LYS A 162 -0.36 -27.12 -3.68
C LYS A 162 0.95 -27.17 -2.89
N THR A 163 2.07 -27.18 -3.60
CA THR A 163 3.41 -27.11 -3.04
C THR A 163 4.13 -25.95 -3.69
N TYR A 164 4.66 -25.04 -2.89
CA TYR A 164 5.42 -23.88 -3.34
C TYR A 164 6.69 -23.77 -2.50
N ASP A 165 7.68 -23.06 -3.03
CA ASP A 165 8.90 -22.74 -2.30
C ASP A 165 8.89 -21.28 -1.83
N LYS A 166 9.95 -20.93 -1.09
CA LYS A 166 10.17 -19.57 -0.60
C LYS A 166 10.22 -18.54 -1.74
N ASP A 167 10.80 -18.89 -2.89
CA ASP A 167 11.00 -17.92 -3.97
C ASP A 167 9.67 -17.58 -4.66
N TYR A 168 8.78 -18.56 -4.84
CA TYR A 168 7.40 -18.33 -5.25
C TYR A 168 6.67 -17.40 -4.28
N LEU A 169 6.75 -17.69 -2.98
CA LEU A 169 6.06 -16.91 -1.95
C LEU A 169 6.55 -15.46 -1.90
N LEU A 170 7.87 -15.25 -1.95
CA LEU A 170 8.45 -13.90 -1.96
C LEU A 170 8.08 -13.13 -3.23
N ASN A 171 7.92 -13.81 -4.38
CA ASN A 171 7.39 -13.19 -5.59
C ASN A 171 5.92 -12.76 -5.42
N VAL A 172 5.08 -13.58 -4.76
CA VAL A 172 3.71 -13.16 -4.40
C VAL A 172 3.73 -11.94 -3.49
N TYR A 173 4.57 -11.92 -2.45
CA TYR A 173 4.66 -10.78 -1.52
C TYR A 173 5.14 -9.50 -2.21
N ASP A 174 6.13 -9.63 -3.11
CA ASP A 174 6.60 -8.52 -3.92
C ASP A 174 5.45 -7.94 -4.75
N LYS A 175 4.76 -8.78 -5.52
CA LYS A 175 3.71 -8.36 -6.43
C LYS A 175 2.47 -7.84 -5.68
N LYS A 176 1.92 -8.60 -4.74
CA LYS A 176 0.67 -8.26 -4.05
C LYS A 176 0.82 -7.06 -3.11
N THR A 177 2.01 -6.87 -2.53
CA THR A 177 2.21 -5.85 -1.47
C THR A 177 3.32 -4.86 -1.78
N SER A 178 4.53 -5.33 -2.06
CA SER A 178 5.68 -4.43 -2.24
C SER A 178 5.53 -3.53 -3.46
N ASP A 179 4.87 -3.96 -4.54
CA ASP A 179 4.61 -3.13 -5.72
C ASP A 179 3.83 -1.85 -5.40
N LEU A 180 2.82 -1.92 -4.52
CA LEU A 180 2.10 -0.72 -4.12
C LEU A 180 2.94 0.14 -3.15
N PHE A 181 3.81 -0.45 -2.34
CA PHE A 181 4.75 0.31 -1.50
C PHE A 181 5.79 1.03 -2.37
N LYS A 182 6.36 0.33 -3.36
CA LYS A 182 7.23 0.88 -4.41
C LYS A 182 6.53 2.03 -5.11
N ALA A 183 5.28 1.84 -5.53
CA ALA A 183 4.50 2.89 -6.15
C ALA A 183 4.33 4.13 -5.26
N CYS A 184 4.15 3.99 -3.94
CA CYS A 184 4.09 5.13 -3.03
C CYS A 184 5.41 5.91 -2.98
N ILE A 185 6.52 5.21 -2.78
CA ILE A 185 7.81 5.84 -2.50
C ILE A 185 8.47 6.35 -3.78
N VAL A 186 8.48 5.54 -4.84
CA VAL A 186 9.10 5.91 -6.12
C VAL A 186 8.31 7.02 -6.81
N SER A 187 6.98 7.06 -6.68
CA SER A 187 6.20 8.21 -7.18
C SER A 187 6.64 9.52 -6.52
N ALA A 188 6.83 9.53 -5.19
CA ALA A 188 7.33 10.69 -4.46
C ALA A 188 8.76 11.08 -4.91
N ALA A 189 9.62 10.10 -5.17
CA ALA A 189 10.96 10.33 -5.71
C ALA A 189 10.93 10.98 -7.11
N LEU A 190 10.10 10.44 -8.00
CA LEU A 190 9.93 10.94 -9.36
C LEU A 190 9.38 12.38 -9.39
N ILE A 191 8.42 12.69 -8.52
CA ILE A 191 7.83 14.03 -8.39
C ILE A 191 8.84 15.03 -7.81
N SER A 192 9.64 14.58 -6.83
CA SER A 192 10.76 15.34 -6.24
C SER A 192 11.96 15.49 -7.19
N GLN A 193 11.95 14.81 -8.35
CA GLN A 193 13.01 14.85 -9.37
C GLN A 193 14.40 14.50 -8.82
N VAL A 194 14.48 13.51 -7.93
CA VAL A 194 15.77 12.97 -7.47
C VAL A 194 16.47 12.20 -8.58
N ASP A 195 17.77 11.96 -8.42
CA ASP A 195 18.54 11.20 -9.38
C ASP A 195 18.16 9.71 -9.41
N GLU A 196 18.55 9.02 -10.48
CA GLU A 196 18.21 7.62 -10.72
C GLU A 196 18.71 6.69 -9.60
N LYS A 197 19.95 6.92 -9.13
CA LYS A 197 20.53 6.11 -8.04
C LYS A 197 19.75 6.29 -6.74
N SER A 198 19.37 7.53 -6.39
CA SER A 198 18.48 7.76 -5.24
C SER A 198 17.12 7.05 -5.41
N THR A 199 16.59 7.01 -6.64
CA THR A 199 15.32 6.36 -6.95
C THR A 199 15.41 4.84 -6.79
N GLU A 200 16.47 4.20 -7.30
CA GLU A 200 16.72 2.75 -7.16
C GLU A 200 16.82 2.33 -5.68
N ILE A 201 17.53 3.11 -4.88
CA ILE A 201 17.69 2.86 -3.44
C ILE A 201 16.33 2.95 -2.72
N LEU A 202 15.50 3.92 -3.10
CA LEU A 202 14.16 4.09 -2.54
C LEU A 202 13.21 2.96 -2.98
N GLU A 203 13.38 2.45 -4.19
CA GLU A 203 12.67 1.27 -4.69
C GLU A 203 13.07 0.02 -3.89
N ASP A 204 14.36 -0.20 -3.66
CA ASP A 204 14.85 -1.30 -2.83
C ASP A 204 14.39 -1.17 -1.37
N TYR A 205 14.34 0.04 -0.82
CA TYR A 205 13.74 0.29 0.49
C TYR A 205 12.27 -0.15 0.53
N ALA A 206 11.48 0.28 -0.44
CA ALA A 206 10.06 -0.04 -0.53
C ALA A 206 9.81 -1.55 -0.72
N TYR A 207 10.65 -2.20 -1.53
CA TYR A 207 10.65 -3.65 -1.74
C TYR A 207 10.84 -4.39 -0.42
N ASN A 208 11.91 -4.09 0.31
CA ASN A 208 12.21 -4.75 1.58
C ASN A 208 11.13 -4.46 2.63
N LEU A 209 10.61 -3.23 2.68
CA LEU A 209 9.54 -2.86 3.62
C LEU A 209 8.25 -3.65 3.36
N GLY A 210 7.87 -3.84 2.09
CA GLY A 210 6.69 -4.61 1.70
C GLY A 210 6.83 -6.10 2.00
N LEU A 211 8.02 -6.68 1.78
CA LEU A 211 8.29 -8.07 2.17
C LEU A 211 8.25 -8.27 3.69
N ALA A 212 8.89 -7.37 4.44
CA ALA A 212 8.87 -7.40 5.90
C ALA A 212 7.44 -7.30 6.44
N TYR A 213 6.60 -6.49 5.81
CA TYR A 213 5.19 -6.35 6.15
C TYR A 213 4.45 -7.70 6.08
N GLN A 214 4.57 -8.41 4.95
CA GLN A 214 3.92 -9.71 4.77
C GLN A 214 4.48 -10.80 5.69
N ILE A 215 5.81 -10.90 5.83
CA ILE A 215 6.43 -11.88 6.72
C ILE A 215 6.02 -11.65 8.18
N GLN A 216 5.90 -10.38 8.61
CA GLN A 216 5.42 -10.09 9.96
C GLN A 216 3.95 -10.49 10.13
N ASP A 217 3.10 -10.25 9.13
CA ASP A 217 1.68 -10.64 9.21
C ASP A 217 1.54 -12.16 9.30
N ASP A 218 2.31 -12.92 8.52
CA ASP A 218 2.37 -14.38 8.64
C ASP A 218 2.79 -14.87 10.02
N LEU A 219 3.79 -14.21 10.63
CA LEU A 219 4.31 -14.58 11.95
C LEU A 219 3.29 -14.36 13.08
N LEU A 220 2.30 -13.50 12.85
CA LEU A 220 1.18 -13.21 13.75
C LEU A 220 -0.04 -14.09 13.48
N GLU A 221 -0.09 -14.75 12.32
CA GLU A 221 -1.19 -15.60 11.90
C GLU A 221 -1.24 -16.88 12.74
N ASN A 222 -2.43 -17.21 13.25
CA ASN A 222 -2.60 -18.42 14.07
C ASN A 222 -3.07 -19.61 13.25
N THR A 223 -3.65 -19.38 12.07
CA THR A 223 -4.22 -20.40 11.19
C THR A 223 -3.79 -20.09 9.76
N TYR A 224 -2.85 -20.85 9.21
CA TYR A 224 -2.19 -20.53 7.94
C TYR A 224 -1.98 -21.75 7.02
N LYS A 225 -2.50 -22.93 7.41
CA LYS A 225 -2.18 -24.19 6.71
C LYS A 225 -2.74 -24.29 5.29
N ASP A 226 -3.86 -23.61 5.04
CA ASP A 226 -4.56 -23.63 3.78
C ASP A 226 -4.28 -22.37 2.92
N GLU A 227 -3.33 -21.55 3.35
CA GLU A 227 -3.00 -20.25 2.75
C GLU A 227 -1.51 -20.16 2.41
N LEU A 228 -1.16 -19.21 1.53
CA LEU A 228 0.23 -18.85 1.30
C LEU A 228 0.81 -18.18 2.55
N ASN A 229 1.74 -18.87 3.20
CA ASN A 229 2.40 -18.38 4.41
C ASN A 229 3.85 -18.85 4.49
N ILE A 230 4.74 -18.01 5.02
CA ILE A 230 6.17 -18.29 5.16
C ILE A 230 6.44 -19.48 6.08
N LEU A 231 5.59 -19.73 7.06
CA LEU A 231 5.71 -20.83 8.02
C LEU A 231 5.36 -22.19 7.43
N ASN A 232 4.75 -22.23 6.24
CA ASN A 232 4.57 -23.47 5.48
C ASN A 232 5.82 -23.87 4.69
N VAL A 233 6.77 -22.96 4.47
CA VAL A 233 7.99 -23.22 3.67
C VAL A 233 9.28 -23.20 4.49
N MET A 234 9.26 -22.66 5.71
CA MET A 234 10.43 -22.66 6.61
C MET A 234 10.03 -22.63 8.08
N ALA A 235 11.00 -22.96 8.95
CA ALA A 235 10.78 -22.89 10.39
C ALA A 235 10.59 -21.44 10.85
N LYS A 236 9.82 -21.23 11.92
CA LYS A 236 9.56 -19.90 12.50
C LYS A 236 10.85 -19.14 12.83
N THR A 237 11.88 -19.84 13.33
CA THR A 237 13.20 -19.24 13.62
C THR A 237 13.87 -18.69 12.37
N ASP A 238 13.76 -19.40 11.24
CA ASP A 238 14.35 -19.00 9.97
C ASP A 238 13.57 -17.83 9.35
N ALA A 239 12.24 -17.82 9.49
CA ALA A 239 11.40 -16.70 9.06
C ALA A 239 11.70 -15.41 9.84
N ILE A 240 11.89 -15.51 11.16
CA ILE A 240 12.31 -14.37 12.00
C ILE A 240 13.69 -13.86 11.55
N TYR A 241 14.64 -14.76 11.33
CA TYR A 241 15.98 -14.40 10.84
C TYR A 241 15.93 -13.72 9.46
N LEU A 242 15.08 -14.21 8.54
CA LEU A 242 14.85 -13.59 7.24
C LEU A 242 14.26 -12.18 7.38
N LEU A 243 13.27 -12.01 8.26
CA LEU A 243 12.67 -10.71 8.56
C LEU A 243 13.73 -9.72 9.08
N ASP A 244 14.60 -10.14 9.99
CA ASP A 244 15.68 -9.31 10.53
C ASP A 244 16.65 -8.85 9.41
N ILE A 245 17.02 -9.75 8.50
CA ILE A 245 17.87 -9.40 7.34
C ILE A 245 17.18 -8.38 6.43
N ILE A 246 15.91 -8.61 6.08
CA ILE A 246 15.14 -7.73 5.19
C ILE A 246 15.01 -6.35 5.83
N ASN A 247 14.70 -6.29 7.12
CA ASN A 247 14.61 -5.04 7.85
C ASN A 247 15.97 -4.32 7.93
N ALA A 248 17.08 -5.04 8.10
CA ALA A 248 18.41 -4.44 8.09
C ALA A 248 18.71 -3.76 6.74
N LYS A 249 18.37 -4.42 5.62
CA LYS A 249 18.50 -3.84 4.27
C LYS A 249 17.63 -2.60 4.08
N ALA A 250 16.38 -2.64 4.55
CA ALA A 250 15.51 -1.47 4.50
C ALA A 250 16.11 -0.28 5.28
N ARG A 251 16.66 -0.52 6.47
CA ARG A 251 17.33 0.54 7.24
C ARG A 251 18.56 1.07 6.50
N GLU A 252 19.41 0.21 5.96
CA GLU A 252 20.60 0.62 5.21
C GLU A 252 20.26 1.55 4.04
N ASN A 253 19.23 1.21 3.26
CA ASN A 253 18.81 2.00 2.11
C ASN A 253 18.39 3.42 2.50
N ILE A 254 17.69 3.60 3.62
CA ILE A 254 17.15 4.91 4.02
C ILE A 254 18.16 5.78 4.78
N LEU A 255 19.20 5.20 5.36
CA LEU A 255 20.18 5.91 6.20
C LEU A 255 20.94 7.03 5.49
N GLN A 256 21.07 6.96 4.16
CA GLN A 256 21.77 7.98 3.37
C GLN A 256 20.96 9.26 3.16
N PHE A 257 19.63 9.22 3.34
CA PHE A 257 18.77 10.38 3.17
C PHE A 257 18.70 11.20 4.47
N LYS A 258 18.65 12.53 4.35
CA LYS A 258 18.38 13.40 5.50
C LYS A 258 16.90 13.30 5.88
N LYS A 259 16.55 13.66 7.13
CA LYS A 259 15.15 13.67 7.61
C LYS A 259 14.42 12.31 7.48
N ASN A 260 15.17 11.21 7.49
CA ASN A 260 14.67 9.84 7.32
C ASN A 260 14.00 9.24 8.56
N ASP A 261 13.99 9.96 9.69
CA ASP A 261 13.56 9.46 11.00
C ASP A 261 12.21 8.71 10.97
N PHE A 262 11.23 9.21 10.22
CA PHE A 262 9.91 8.56 10.13
C PHE A 262 9.99 7.22 9.39
N LEU A 263 10.62 7.20 8.21
CA LEU A 263 10.74 6.01 7.38
C LEU A 263 11.66 4.95 8.04
N LEU A 264 12.67 5.41 8.78
CA LEU A 264 13.51 4.53 9.59
C LEU A 264 12.70 3.90 10.74
N PHE A 265 11.96 4.70 11.51
CA PHE A 265 11.11 4.21 12.60
C PHE A 265 9.97 3.31 12.10
N LEU A 266 9.46 3.56 10.88
CA LEU A 266 8.42 2.75 10.27
C LEU A 266 8.87 1.30 10.07
N VAL A 267 10.15 1.05 9.75
CA VAL A 267 10.69 -0.32 9.64
C VAL A 267 10.47 -1.06 10.96
N ASP A 268 10.85 -0.44 12.08
CA ASP A 268 10.67 -1.03 13.41
C ASP A 268 9.17 -1.19 13.72
N TYR A 269 8.38 -0.15 13.51
CA TYR A 269 6.95 -0.14 13.79
C TYR A 269 6.18 -1.26 13.07
N LEU A 270 6.53 -1.53 11.80
CA LEU A 270 5.89 -2.60 11.04
C LEU A 270 6.38 -4.00 11.41
N SER A 271 7.56 -4.10 12.02
CA SER A 271 8.20 -5.36 12.43
C SER A 271 7.83 -5.84 13.82
N VAL A 272 7.39 -4.94 14.71
CA VAL A 272 6.94 -5.30 16.08
C VAL A 272 5.43 -5.13 16.26
N ARG A 273 4.65 -5.32 15.18
CA ARG A 273 3.19 -5.27 15.27
C ARG A 273 2.73 -6.41 16.19
N GLU A 274 1.94 -6.04 17.20
CA GLU A 274 1.13 -6.96 17.99
C GLU A 274 -0.33 -6.82 17.52
N LYS A 275 -1.10 -7.92 17.56
CA LYS A 275 -2.50 -7.97 17.08
C LYS A 275 -3.40 -6.92 17.75
#